data_AF-A0A9P9DS83-F1
#
_entry.id   AF-A0A9P9DS83-F1
#
_cell.length_a   1.000
_cell.length_b   1.000
_cell.length_c   1.000
_cell.angle_alpha   90.00
_cell.angle_beta   90.00
_cell.angle_gamma   90.00
#
_symmetry.space_group_name_H-M   'P 1'
#
loop_
_entity.id
_entity.type
_entity.pdbx_description
1 polymer ?
#
loop_
_entity_poly.entity_id
_entity_poly.type
_entity_poly.pdbx_seq_one_letter_code
_entity_poly.pdbx_strand_id
1 'polypeptide(L)'
;MVQSSVLGFPRMGANRELKKANEAYWAGKLERDDLLKEGKRLRLEHWKIQKDAGVDVIPSNDFAFYDHILDHIQLFNVSTASANSASRATMHLTTPSGCPREVHKALSTHSR
;
A
#
# COMPACT_ATOMS: atom_id res chain seq x y z
N MET A 1 -20.10 14.93 26.82
CA MET A 1 -20.46 13.97 25.75
C MET A 1 -19.25 13.07 25.56
N VAL A 2 -19.42 11.74 25.59
CA VAL A 2 -18.31 10.79 25.45
C VAL A 2 -18.12 10.49 23.96
N GLN A 3 -16.88 10.49 23.48
CA GLN A 3 -16.55 10.23 22.08
C GLN A 3 -15.99 8.81 21.90
N SER A 4 -16.28 8.22 20.75
CA SER A 4 -15.75 6.96 20.28
C SER A 4 -14.59 7.17 19.30
N SER A 5 -13.57 6.33 19.38
CA SER A 5 -12.38 6.41 18.51
C SER A 5 -11.95 5.04 18.05
N VAL A 6 -11.51 4.95 16.79
CA VAL A 6 -10.85 3.77 16.23
C VAL A 6 -9.39 4.10 15.96
N LEU A 7 -8.47 3.21 16.34
CA LEU A 7 -7.02 3.44 16.17
C LEU A 7 -6.50 3.01 14.79
N GLY A 8 -7.21 2.11 14.11
CA GLY A 8 -6.88 1.65 12.76
C GLY A 8 -7.92 0.68 12.24
N PHE A 9 -8.03 0.57 10.91
CA PHE A 9 -9.01 -0.28 10.25
C PHE A 9 -8.35 -1.37 9.38
N PRO A 10 -8.93 -2.58 9.28
CA PRO A 10 -8.40 -3.63 8.42
C PRO A 10 -8.32 -3.20 6.95
N ARG A 11 -7.09 -3.12 6.43
CA ARG A 11 -6.78 -2.60 5.08
C ARG A 11 -7.08 -3.55 3.91
N MET A 12 -7.31 -4.83 4.17
CA MET A 12 -7.37 -5.86 3.12
C MET A 12 -8.63 -5.77 2.23
N GLY A 13 -9.68 -5.12 2.72
CA GLY A 13 -11.03 -5.20 2.14
C GLY A 13 -11.75 -6.51 2.51
N ALA A 14 -13.06 -6.54 2.29
CA ALA A 14 -13.93 -7.65 2.69
C ALA A 14 -13.53 -8.99 2.04
N ASN A 15 -13.06 -8.97 0.78
CA ASN A 15 -12.68 -10.15 0.00
C ASN A 15 -11.20 -10.17 -0.39
N ARG A 16 -10.35 -9.54 0.46
CA ARG A 16 -8.89 -9.43 0.25
C ARG A 16 -8.55 -8.75 -1.08
N GLU A 17 -9.31 -7.73 -1.46
CA GLU A 17 -9.16 -6.95 -2.68
C GLU A 17 -7.75 -6.34 -2.77
N LEU A 18 -7.22 -5.81 -1.67
CA LEU A 18 -5.87 -5.24 -1.63
C LEU A 18 -4.79 -6.28 -1.98
N LYS A 19 -4.93 -7.51 -1.48
CA LYS A 19 -4.01 -8.61 -1.79
C LYS A 19 -4.01 -8.91 -3.28
N LYS A 20 -5.21 -9.07 -3.85
CA LYS A 20 -5.37 -9.38 -5.28
C LYS A 20 -4.79 -8.28 -6.16
N ALA A 21 -5.01 -7.01 -5.81
CA ALA A 21 -4.48 -5.87 -6.54
C ALA A 21 -2.93 -5.82 -6.45
N ASN A 22 -2.36 -6.04 -5.27
CA ASN A 22 -0.91 -6.10 -5.08
C ASN A 22 -0.29 -7.27 -5.86
N GLU A 23 -0.85 -8.47 -5.77
CA GLU A 23 -0.37 -9.65 -6.50
C GLU A 23 -0.47 -9.46 -8.02
N ALA A 24 -1.55 -8.84 -8.51
CA ALA A 24 -1.71 -8.51 -9.92
C ALA A 24 -0.67 -7.47 -10.37
N TYR A 25 -0.39 -6.45 -9.55
CA TYR A 25 0.64 -5.46 -9.83
C TYR A 25 2.04 -6.08 -9.88
N TRP A 26 2.38 -6.94 -8.93
CA TRP A 26 3.65 -7.67 -8.90
C TRP A 26 3.80 -8.64 -10.07
N ALA A 27 2.72 -9.30 -10.48
CA ALA A 27 2.68 -10.15 -11.67
C ALA A 27 2.67 -9.34 -12.99
N GLY A 28 2.64 -8.01 -12.91
CA GLY A 28 2.61 -7.11 -14.06
C GLY A 28 1.30 -7.10 -14.86
N LYS A 29 0.22 -7.59 -14.26
CA LYS A 29 -1.14 -7.62 -14.83
C LYS A 29 -1.98 -6.39 -14.47
N LEU A 30 -1.47 -5.54 -13.57
CA LEU A 30 -2.11 -4.30 -13.14
C LEU A 30 -1.10 -3.16 -13.21
N GLU A 31 -1.54 -2.00 -13.71
CA GLU A 31 -0.71 -0.80 -13.75
C GLU A 31 -0.70 -0.08 -12.39
N ARG A 32 0.35 0.72 -12.17
CA ARG A 32 0.54 1.45 -10.90
C ARG A 32 -0.66 2.34 -10.59
N ASP A 33 -1.17 3.06 -11.58
CA ASP A 33 -2.28 3.99 -11.37
C ASP A 33 -3.57 3.27 -11.00
N ASP A 34 -3.79 2.07 -11.51
CA ASP A 34 -4.97 1.27 -11.16
C ASP A 34 -4.85 0.67 -9.76
N LEU A 35 -3.64 0.29 -9.33
CA LEU A 35 -3.39 -0.08 -7.93
C LEU A 35 -3.67 1.09 -6.97
N LEU A 36 -3.25 2.31 -7.33
CA LEU A 36 -3.51 3.50 -6.53
C LEU A 36 -5.01 3.85 -6.47
N LYS A 37 -5.74 3.68 -7.58
CA LYS A 37 -7.20 3.82 -7.62
C LYS A 37 -7.88 2.81 -6.70
N GLU A 38 -7.45 1.56 -6.72
CA GLU A 38 -8.02 0.52 -5.85
C GLU A 38 -7.74 0.80 -4.37
N GLY A 39 -6.52 1.23 -4.02
CA GLY A 39 -6.22 1.69 -2.68
C GLY A 39 -7.07 2.88 -2.23
N LYS A 40 -7.35 3.83 -3.14
CA LYS A 40 -8.26 4.96 -2.87
C LYS A 40 -9.69 4.47 -2.63
N ARG A 41 -10.18 3.54 -3.45
CA ARG A 41 -11.52 2.94 -3.33
C ARG A 41 -11.70 2.29 -1.96
N LEU A 42 -10.73 1.47 -1.53
CA LEU A 42 -10.75 0.80 -0.23
C LEU A 42 -10.76 1.78 0.95
N ARG A 43 -9.91 2.82 0.92
CA ARG A 43 -9.91 3.84 1.98
C ARG A 43 -11.26 4.53 2.12
N LEU A 44 -11.88 4.91 0.99
CA LEU A 44 -13.21 5.54 0.99
C LEU A 44 -14.29 4.62 1.55
N GLU A 45 -14.25 3.34 1.18
CA GLU A 45 -15.17 2.33 1.69
C GLU A 45 -15.02 2.14 3.21
N HIS A 46 -13.79 2.04 3.71
CA HIS A 46 -13.50 1.87 5.13
C HIS A 46 -13.91 3.08 5.98
N TRP A 47 -13.68 4.30 5.48
CA TRP A 47 -14.15 5.51 6.15
C TRP A 47 -15.67 5.60 6.17
N LYS A 48 -16.33 5.19 5.08
CA LYS A 48 -17.79 5.14 5.02
C LYS A 48 -18.34 4.17 6.07
N ILE A 49 -17.78 2.96 6.18
CA ILE A 49 -18.18 1.97 7.20
C ILE A 49 -18.07 2.54 8.62
N GLN A 50 -16.95 3.19 8.94
CA GLN A 50 -16.73 3.76 10.27
C GLN A 50 -17.66 4.94 10.56
N LYS A 51 -17.90 5.79 9.55
CA LYS A 51 -18.84 6.90 9.66
C LYS A 51 -20.28 6.42 9.83
N ASP A 52 -20.70 5.42 9.05
CA ASP A 52 -22.04 4.84 9.12
C ASP A 52 -22.25 4.08 10.44
N ALA A 53 -21.18 3.56 11.06
CA ALA A 53 -21.21 2.97 12.41
C ALA A 53 -21.26 4.01 13.55
N GLY A 54 -21.18 5.31 13.25
CA GLY A 54 -21.26 6.38 14.25
C GLY A 54 -19.96 6.65 15.02
N VAL A 55 -18.80 6.31 14.45
CA VAL A 55 -17.49 6.61 15.06
C VAL A 55 -17.21 8.11 14.99
N ASP A 56 -16.88 8.73 16.12
CA ASP A 56 -16.60 10.17 16.18
C ASP A 56 -15.21 10.53 15.66
N VAL A 57 -14.20 9.73 16.02
CA VAL A 57 -12.80 9.92 15.60
C VAL A 57 -12.36 8.78 14.69
N ILE A 58 -12.34 9.07 13.39
CA ILE A 58 -11.97 8.11 12.34
C ILE A 58 -10.46 8.24 12.03
N PRO A 59 -9.69 7.13 12.07
CA PRO A 59 -8.26 7.15 11.80
C PRO A 59 -7.97 7.45 10.33
N SER A 60 -6.81 8.07 10.12
CA SER A 60 -6.22 8.26 8.80
C SER A 60 -4.74 7.87 8.88
N ASN A 61 -4.15 7.53 7.72
CA ASN A 61 -2.78 7.01 7.62
C ASN A 61 -2.53 5.63 8.27
N ASP A 62 -3.60 4.91 8.61
CA ASP A 62 -3.58 3.49 9.02
C ASP A 62 -3.51 2.53 7.81
N PHE A 63 -3.98 2.99 6.65
CA PHE A 63 -3.88 2.25 5.39
C PHE A 63 -2.45 2.26 4.85
N ALA A 64 -1.92 1.07 4.60
CA ALA A 64 -0.62 0.86 3.97
C ALA A 64 -0.71 -0.23 2.90
N PHE A 65 -0.08 -0.04 1.73
CA PHE A 65 -0.12 -1.03 0.65
C PHE A 65 0.59 -2.33 1.01
N TYR A 66 1.64 -2.25 1.84
CA TYR A 66 2.38 -3.41 2.31
C TYR A 66 2.59 -3.40 3.81
N ASP A 67 3.26 -2.38 4.34
CA ASP A 67 3.48 -2.20 5.77
C ASP A 67 3.59 -0.73 6.13
N HIS A 68 2.87 -0.31 7.17
CA HIS A 68 2.89 1.04 7.69
C HIS A 68 4.29 1.46 8.19
N ILE A 69 5.11 0.56 8.75
CA ILE A 69 6.47 0.92 9.15
C ILE A 69 7.34 1.22 7.93
N LEU A 70 7.16 0.48 6.84
CA LEU A 70 7.82 0.78 5.56
C LEU A 70 7.41 2.15 5.02
N ASP A 71 6.14 2.52 5.17
CA ASP A 71 5.66 3.86 4.80
C ASP A 71 6.35 4.95 5.65
N HIS A 72 6.58 4.71 6.95
CA HIS A 72 7.35 5.64 7.80
C HIS A 72 8.82 5.74 7.36
N ILE A 73 9.46 4.62 7.01
CA ILE A 73 10.84 4.61 6.48
C ILE A 73 10.93 5.47 5.23
N GLN A 74 9.97 5.33 4.30
CA GLN A 74 9.91 6.12 3.08
C GLN A 74 9.63 7.59 3.37
N LEU A 75 8.68 7.88 4.27
CA LEU A 75 8.28 9.23 4.66
C LEU A 75 9.44 10.02 5.27
N PHE A 76 10.19 9.40 6.19
CA PHE A 76 11.33 10.02 6.86
C PHE A 76 12.64 9.89 6.10
N ASN A 77 12.61 9.29 4.90
CA ASN A 77 13.79 9.09 4.07
C ASN A 77 14.93 8.33 4.80
N VAL A 78 14.55 7.34 5.63
CA VAL A 78 15.46 6.50 6.44
C VAL A 78 15.73 5.17 5.71
N SER A 79 15.86 5.22 4.38
CA SER A 79 16.20 4.06 3.56
C SER A 79 17.71 3.84 3.55
N THR A 80 18.11 2.56 3.55
CA THR A 80 19.53 2.19 3.38
C THR A 80 20.00 2.52 1.97
N ALA A 81 21.31 2.75 1.80
CA ALA A 81 21.88 3.10 0.49
C ALA A 81 21.57 2.07 -0.61
N SER A 82 21.45 0.77 -0.26
CA SER A 82 21.04 -0.28 -1.20
C SER A 82 19.59 -0.10 -1.69
N ALA A 83 18.69 0.31 -0.79
CA ALA A 83 17.28 0.60 -1.11
C ALA A 83 17.08 1.94 -1.85
N ASN A 84 18.05 2.86 -1.83
CA ASN A 84 17.99 4.12 -2.57
C ASN A 84 18.15 3.97 -4.09
N SER A 85 18.64 2.81 -4.56
CA SER A 85 18.72 2.49 -5.99
C SER A 85 17.35 2.13 -6.59
N ALA A 86 16.41 1.67 -5.75
CA ALA A 86 15.01 1.59 -6.09
C ALA A 86 14.44 3.01 -6.17
N SER A 87 13.67 3.34 -7.22
CA SER A 87 13.05 4.66 -7.31
C SER A 87 12.33 4.99 -5.99
N ARG A 88 12.66 6.13 -5.38
CA ARG A 88 12.08 6.63 -4.11
C ARG A 88 10.54 6.67 -4.14
N ALA A 89 9.93 6.58 -5.32
CA ALA A 89 8.49 6.60 -5.53
C ALA A 89 7.78 5.24 -5.38
N THR A 90 8.53 4.12 -5.37
CA THR A 90 7.96 2.77 -5.47
C THR A 90 8.27 1.84 -4.30
N MET A 91 8.94 2.33 -3.25
CA MET A 91 9.39 1.49 -2.14
C MET A 91 8.23 0.83 -1.38
N HIS A 92 7.15 1.55 -1.09
CA HIS A 92 5.92 0.97 -0.49
C HIS A 92 5.16 -0.01 -1.41
N LEU A 93 5.53 -0.10 -2.69
CA LEU A 93 4.95 -1.03 -3.68
C LEU A 93 5.90 -2.16 -4.04
N THR A 94 7.07 -2.28 -3.38
CA THR A 94 8.04 -3.34 -3.68
C THR A 94 7.45 -4.71 -3.42
N THR A 95 7.88 -5.69 -4.20
CA THR A 95 7.55 -7.09 -3.95
C THR A 95 8.07 -7.51 -2.57
N PRO A 96 7.53 -8.58 -1.98
CA PRO A 96 8.04 -9.16 -0.72
C PRO A 96 9.55 -9.48 -0.76
N SER A 97 10.11 -9.67 -1.95
CA SER A 97 11.53 -9.92 -2.19
C SER A 97 12.43 -8.68 -2.13
N GLY A 98 11.88 -7.49 -1.88
CA GLY A 98 12.66 -6.24 -1.77
C GLY A 98 13.21 -5.71 -3.10
N CYS A 99 12.80 -6.27 -4.23
CA CYS A 99 13.22 -5.83 -5.56
C CYS A 99 12.12 -4.99 -6.22
N PRO A 100 12.41 -3.77 -6.73
CA PRO A 100 11.45 -3.01 -7.50
C PRO A 100 11.05 -3.76 -8.77
N ARG A 101 9.76 -3.72 -9.14
CA ARG A 101 9.26 -4.31 -10.40
C ARG A 101 10.07 -3.85 -11.62
N GLU A 102 10.47 -2.58 -11.64
CA GLU A 102 11.34 -1.97 -12.65
C GLU A 102 12.66 -2.75 -12.82
N VAL A 103 13.28 -3.15 -11.70
CA VAL A 103 14.55 -3.89 -11.65
C VAL A 103 14.33 -5.37 -12.03
N HIS A 104 13.25 -5.99 -11.57
CA HIS A 104 12.90 -7.36 -11.95
C HIS A 104 12.64 -7.48 -13.46
N LYS A 105 11.94 -6.50 -14.06
CA LYS A 105 11.69 -6.47 -15.52
C LYS A 105 12.99 -6.34 -16.31
N ALA A 106 13.91 -5.47 -15.86
CA ALA A 106 15.22 -5.27 -16.48
C ALA A 106 16.14 -6.51 -16.40
N LEU A 107 16.09 -7.26 -15.30
CA LEU A 107 16.84 -8.50 -15.13
C LEU A 107 16.27 -9.65 -15.98
N SER A 108 14.94 -9.74 -16.13
CA SER A 108 14.31 -10.77 -16.96
C SER A 108 14.56 -10.61 -18.47
N THR A 109 14.83 -9.39 -18.95
CA THR A 109 15.09 -9.11 -20.36
C THR A 109 16.54 -9.38 -20.79
N HIS A 110 17.48 -9.45 -19.84
CA HIS A 110 18.90 -9.73 -20.12
C HIS A 110 19.27 -11.23 -20.07
N SER A 111 18.31 -12.12 -19.80
CA SER A 111 18.51 -13.57 -19.74
C SER A 111 18.09 -14.30 -21.02
N ARG A 112 18.27 -13.68 -22.19
CA ARG A 112 18.15 -14.33 -23.50
C ARG A 112 19.41 -14.14 -24.33
#